data_AF-A0A5B8UGZ1-F1
#
_entry.id   AF-A0A5B8UGZ1-F1
#
_cell.length_a   1.000
_cell.length_b   1.000
_cell.length_c   1.000
_cell.angle_alpha   90.00
_cell.angle_beta   90.00
_cell.angle_gamma   90.00
#
_symmetry.space_group_name_H-M   'P 1'
#
loop_
_entity.id
_entity.type
_entity.pdbx_description
1 polymer ?
#
loop_
_entity_poly.entity_id
_entity_poly.type
_entity_poly.pdbx_seq_one_letter_code
_entity_poly.pdbx_strand_id
1 'polypeptide(L)'
;MKHLFAAAFCFSVFAGHAQFKADNVRYKTVFPEDLCQTLKANPGYVLLDVRSDGEYNDTLSMSPSLNIGHLQNAQHIDIRQLPARWKELTAYKDQPLFIYCSHSQRSRRASRLLADSGFTKVYNINGGLTNFYAQGIQSLPCSNYTIVTNVPYKIVSAKQLASNKENYYIIDLRSDSVFNGKTANERIKMEGRFVNAVNIPFENFGKALSLYPDKKILLVDDYGDKSPLAAKMLLDKGFKNVSILFNGMDAWLDYATNATEKPSVKWTSFSKVTLLSPDEFSKWTDGNKSFTLIDVRPKDQFNNGSKSYWQNIGQIKNAVNVPVSEFPAPASLPDKSTPVVVYGFNSENEIFGTAQWFKSQGYRNVYVLQGGIWNLRWASHNLKNKSRLNNLVVNVPAENE
;
A
#
# COMPACT_ATOMS: atom_id res chain seq x y z
N MET A 1 -20.42 -56.60 6.54
CA MET A 1 -20.65 -55.31 7.23
C MET A 1 -19.37 -54.96 7.96
N LYS A 2 -18.74 -53.79 7.90
CA LYS A 2 -18.88 -52.56 7.12
C LYS A 2 -17.50 -51.87 7.29
N HIS A 3 -16.87 -51.55 6.17
CA HIS A 3 -15.89 -50.48 5.89
C HIS A 3 -15.00 -49.91 7.02
N LEU A 4 -13.69 -50.14 6.88
CA LEU A 4 -12.64 -49.25 7.35
C LEU A 4 -12.65 -47.97 6.48
N PHE A 5 -12.97 -46.83 7.08
CA PHE A 5 -12.82 -45.52 6.43
C PHE A 5 -11.35 -45.08 6.52
N ALA A 6 -10.64 -45.17 5.40
CA ALA A 6 -9.38 -44.45 5.21
C ALA A 6 -9.71 -42.97 4.96
N ALA A 7 -9.36 -42.12 5.92
CA ALA A 7 -9.42 -40.67 5.77
C ALA A 7 -8.34 -40.22 4.77
N ALA A 8 -8.71 -40.09 3.50
CA ALA A 8 -7.89 -39.42 2.51
C ALA A 8 -7.84 -37.93 2.85
N PHE A 9 -6.70 -37.48 3.38
CA PHE A 9 -6.38 -36.08 3.55
C PHE A 9 -6.41 -35.39 2.19
N CYS A 10 -7.50 -34.66 1.92
CA CYS A 10 -7.62 -33.82 0.75
C CYS A 10 -6.69 -32.61 0.95
N PHE A 11 -5.47 -32.68 0.40
CA PHE A 11 -4.62 -31.50 0.23
C PHE A 11 -5.35 -30.56 -0.73
N SER A 12 -6.10 -29.61 -0.17
CA SER A 12 -6.56 -28.44 -0.89
C SER A 12 -5.33 -27.58 -1.17
N VAL A 13 -4.72 -27.82 -2.32
CA VAL A 13 -3.77 -26.86 -2.90
C VAL A 13 -4.57 -25.62 -3.24
N PHE A 14 -4.54 -24.63 -2.35
CA PHE A 14 -4.94 -23.27 -2.69
C PHE A 14 -3.98 -22.79 -3.77
N ALA A 15 -4.35 -22.95 -5.02
CA ALA A 15 -3.70 -22.29 -6.15
C ALA A 15 -3.96 -20.79 -6.00
N GLY A 16 -3.08 -20.10 -5.28
CA GLY A 16 -3.05 -18.64 -5.23
C GLY A 16 -2.85 -18.14 -6.64
N HIS A 17 -3.87 -17.47 -7.20
CA HIS A 17 -3.79 -16.89 -8.53
C HIS A 17 -2.74 -15.77 -8.50
N ALA A 18 -1.70 -15.94 -9.32
CA ALA A 18 -0.57 -15.04 -9.48
C ALA A 18 -1.00 -13.63 -9.92
N GLN A 19 -0.30 -12.56 -9.51
CA GLN A 19 -0.54 -11.20 -10.05
C GLN A 19 -0.04 -11.06 -11.48
N PHE A 20 0.96 -11.88 -11.79
CA PHE A 20 1.58 -11.93 -13.09
C PHE A 20 1.81 -13.40 -13.42
N LYS A 21 1.66 -13.78 -14.69
CA LYS A 21 1.88 -15.14 -15.24
C LYS A 21 3.04 -15.97 -14.66
N ALA A 22 4.08 -15.34 -14.09
CA ALA A 22 5.24 -16.03 -13.51
C ALA A 22 5.16 -16.31 -12.00
N ASP A 23 4.29 -15.65 -11.21
CA ASP A 23 4.25 -15.89 -9.76
C ASP A 23 3.82 -17.32 -9.45
N ASN A 24 4.48 -17.97 -8.49
CA ASN A 24 4.24 -19.37 -8.11
C ASN A 24 4.40 -20.40 -9.23
N VAL A 25 4.89 -19.98 -10.40
CA VAL A 25 5.25 -20.84 -11.54
C VAL A 25 6.76 -20.96 -11.66
N ARG A 26 7.45 -19.81 -11.66
CA ARG A 26 8.93 -19.75 -11.78
C ARG A 26 9.63 -19.53 -10.44
N TYR A 27 8.93 -18.96 -9.48
CA TYR A 27 9.43 -18.66 -8.13
C TYR A 27 8.28 -18.71 -7.13
N LYS A 28 8.60 -18.87 -5.85
CA LYS A 28 7.60 -18.86 -4.79
C LYS A 28 7.34 -17.44 -4.29
N THR A 29 6.09 -17.03 -4.22
CA THR A 29 5.72 -15.76 -3.58
C THR A 29 5.61 -15.96 -2.06
N VAL A 30 6.22 -15.07 -1.29
CA VAL A 30 6.20 -15.09 0.18
C VAL A 30 5.57 -13.81 0.69
N PHE A 31 4.42 -13.93 1.35
CA PHE A 31 3.70 -12.79 1.93
C PHE A 31 4.39 -12.27 3.20
N PRO A 32 4.33 -10.97 3.51
CA PRO A 32 4.98 -10.40 4.70
C PRO A 32 4.63 -11.09 6.02
N GLU A 33 3.39 -11.57 6.17
CA GLU A 33 2.92 -12.30 7.35
C GLU A 33 3.64 -13.64 7.53
N ASP A 34 4.04 -14.27 6.43
CA ASP A 34 4.72 -15.57 6.42
C ASP A 34 6.24 -15.44 6.28
N LEU A 35 6.75 -14.25 5.96
CA LEU A 35 8.14 -14.04 5.57
C LEU A 35 9.12 -14.57 6.61
N CYS A 36 8.95 -14.18 7.86
CA CYS A 36 9.93 -14.47 8.91
C CYS A 36 9.92 -15.94 9.33
N GLN A 37 8.76 -16.60 9.31
CA GLN A 37 8.67 -18.05 9.48
C GLN A 37 9.33 -18.76 8.30
N THR A 38 9.11 -18.26 7.08
CA THR A 38 9.70 -18.83 5.86
C THR A 38 11.22 -18.69 5.86
N LEU A 39 11.75 -17.52 6.21
CA LEU A 39 13.19 -17.29 6.37
C LEU A 39 13.79 -18.21 7.43
N LYS A 40 13.13 -18.37 8.60
CA LYS A 40 13.57 -19.30 9.66
C LYS A 40 13.60 -20.76 9.19
N ALA A 41 12.64 -21.16 8.37
CA ALA A 41 12.56 -22.51 7.81
C ALA A 41 13.57 -22.77 6.67
N ASN A 42 14.29 -21.74 6.21
CA ASN A 42 15.26 -21.83 5.13
C ASN A 42 16.63 -21.30 5.61
N PRO A 43 17.31 -21.99 6.56
CA PRO A 43 18.61 -21.55 7.04
C PRO A 43 19.63 -21.48 5.91
N GLY A 44 20.55 -20.51 5.98
CA GLY A 44 21.49 -20.23 4.89
C GLY A 44 20.84 -19.55 3.68
N TYR A 45 19.67 -18.90 3.87
CA TYR A 45 19.08 -18.08 2.83
C TYR A 45 19.98 -16.89 2.46
N VAL A 46 19.77 -16.38 1.25
CA VAL A 46 20.38 -15.14 0.75
C VAL A 46 19.28 -14.13 0.51
N LEU A 47 19.48 -12.91 0.98
CA LEU A 47 18.62 -11.78 0.65
C LEU A 47 19.22 -11.00 -0.51
N LEU A 48 18.41 -10.65 -1.49
CA LEU A 48 18.78 -9.80 -2.61
C LEU A 48 17.84 -8.58 -2.69
N ASP A 49 18.41 -7.40 -2.49
CA ASP A 49 17.77 -6.13 -2.73
C ASP A 49 18.06 -5.67 -4.17
N VAL A 50 16.99 -5.56 -4.97
CA VAL A 50 17.09 -5.08 -6.37
C VAL A 50 16.58 -3.65 -6.57
N ARG A 51 16.50 -2.86 -5.50
CA ARG A 51 16.20 -1.42 -5.56
C ARG A 51 17.35 -0.64 -6.21
N SER A 52 17.21 0.67 -6.33
CA SER A 52 18.33 1.53 -6.73
C SER A 52 19.35 1.68 -5.60
N ASP A 53 20.59 2.03 -5.97
CA ASP A 53 21.66 2.35 -4.99
C ASP A 53 21.21 3.45 -4.01
N GLY A 54 20.40 4.40 -4.49
CA GLY A 54 19.85 5.47 -3.67
C GLY A 54 18.90 4.97 -2.56
N GLU A 55 18.00 4.05 -2.91
CA GLU A 55 17.07 3.43 -1.95
C GLU A 55 17.78 2.51 -0.96
N TYR A 56 18.81 1.77 -1.40
CA TYR A 56 19.56 0.87 -0.52
C TYR A 56 20.38 1.63 0.52
N ASN A 57 20.98 2.76 0.12
CA ASN A 57 21.87 3.56 0.96
C ASN A 57 21.19 4.73 1.71
N ASP A 58 19.87 4.91 1.55
CA ASP A 58 19.09 6.02 2.11
C ASP A 58 19.56 7.42 1.64
N THR A 59 19.83 7.57 0.34
CA THR A 59 20.38 8.82 -0.24
C THR A 59 19.46 9.52 -1.24
N LEU A 60 18.21 9.05 -1.40
CA LEU A 60 17.26 9.69 -2.31
C LEU A 60 16.83 11.06 -1.79
N SER A 61 17.27 12.12 -2.47
CA SER A 61 16.88 13.50 -2.13
C SER A 61 15.52 13.88 -2.70
N MET A 62 15.13 13.32 -3.86
CA MET A 62 13.87 13.64 -4.55
C MET A 62 12.70 12.76 -4.12
N SER A 63 12.96 11.69 -3.37
CA SER A 63 11.92 10.78 -2.85
C SER A 63 12.37 10.23 -1.50
N PRO A 64 12.57 11.09 -0.48
CA PRO A 64 13.10 10.67 0.80
C PRO A 64 12.15 9.74 1.56
N SER A 65 10.87 9.69 1.19
CA SER A 65 9.91 8.66 1.64
C SER A 65 10.37 7.22 1.37
N LEU A 66 11.24 7.01 0.37
CA LEU A 66 11.79 5.69 0.02
C LEU A 66 13.09 5.34 0.78
N ASN A 67 13.65 6.28 1.56
CA ASN A 67 14.81 6.05 2.42
C ASN A 67 14.37 5.38 3.72
N ILE A 68 14.12 4.06 3.65
CA ILE A 68 13.61 3.25 4.76
C ILE A 68 14.57 2.14 5.19
N GLY A 69 15.85 2.27 4.83
CA GLY A 69 16.87 1.26 5.05
C GLY A 69 16.75 0.06 4.12
N HIS A 70 17.42 -1.02 4.50
CA HIS A 70 17.42 -2.32 3.84
C HIS A 70 17.50 -3.45 4.87
N LEU A 71 17.13 -4.68 4.47
CA LEU A 71 17.27 -5.85 5.34
C LEU A 71 18.75 -6.15 5.58
N GLN A 72 19.13 -6.34 6.85
CA GLN A 72 20.51 -6.67 7.23
C GLN A 72 21.05 -7.86 6.43
N ASN A 73 22.31 -7.78 5.99
CA ASN A 73 23.02 -8.78 5.19
C ASN A 73 22.46 -9.01 3.76
N ALA A 74 21.55 -8.15 3.28
CA ALA A 74 21.09 -8.23 1.90
C ALA A 74 22.21 -7.89 0.91
N GLN A 75 22.43 -8.78 -0.06
CA GLN A 75 23.18 -8.49 -1.28
C GLN A 75 22.45 -7.43 -2.09
N HIS A 76 23.18 -6.58 -2.80
CA HIS A 76 22.58 -5.50 -3.58
C HIS A 76 23.02 -5.55 -5.04
N ILE A 77 22.05 -5.65 -5.95
CA ILE A 77 22.24 -5.46 -7.39
C ILE A 77 20.99 -4.76 -7.93
N ASP A 78 21.13 -3.50 -8.35
CA ASP A 78 20.03 -2.76 -9.00
C ASP A 78 19.45 -3.57 -10.16
N ILE A 79 18.13 -3.66 -10.23
CA ILE A 79 17.40 -4.40 -11.27
C ILE A 79 17.86 -4.04 -12.71
N ARG A 80 18.28 -2.79 -12.94
CA ARG A 80 18.79 -2.32 -14.24
C ARG A 80 20.12 -2.95 -14.61
N GLN A 81 20.91 -3.33 -13.61
CA GLN A 81 22.23 -3.94 -13.79
C GLN A 81 22.17 -5.47 -13.72
N LEU A 82 21.12 -6.02 -13.08
CA LEU A 82 20.97 -7.46 -12.86
C LEU A 82 21.10 -8.32 -14.13
N PRO A 83 20.56 -7.96 -15.31
CA PRO A 83 20.74 -8.77 -16.53
C PRO A 83 22.21 -8.99 -16.94
N ALA A 84 23.09 -8.02 -16.67
CA ALA A 84 24.52 -8.14 -16.95
C ALA A 84 25.29 -8.79 -15.80
N ARG A 85 24.79 -8.68 -14.58
CA ARG A 85 25.50 -9.03 -13.34
C ARG A 85 25.00 -10.30 -12.65
N TRP A 86 23.94 -10.96 -13.14
CA TRP A 86 23.35 -12.12 -12.45
C TRP A 86 24.34 -13.26 -12.17
N LYS A 87 25.41 -13.40 -12.97
CA LYS A 87 26.47 -14.40 -12.76
C LYS A 87 27.27 -14.17 -11.47
N GLU A 88 27.24 -12.97 -10.88
CA GLU A 88 27.80 -12.72 -9.55
C GLU A 88 27.06 -13.54 -8.47
N LEU A 89 25.80 -13.90 -8.73
CA LEU A 89 24.96 -14.66 -7.80
C LEU A 89 25.09 -16.18 -7.98
N THR A 90 25.93 -16.67 -8.90
CA THR A 90 25.99 -18.12 -9.23
C THR A 90 26.41 -18.97 -8.03
N ALA A 91 27.16 -18.42 -7.09
CA ALA A 91 27.52 -19.09 -5.82
C ALA A 91 26.28 -19.42 -4.94
N TYR A 92 25.15 -18.76 -5.17
CA TYR A 92 23.91 -18.92 -4.41
C TYR A 92 22.85 -19.75 -5.15
N LYS A 93 23.18 -20.37 -6.29
CA LYS A 93 22.22 -21.02 -7.20
C LYS A 93 21.38 -22.12 -6.54
N ASP A 94 21.95 -22.80 -5.54
CA ASP A 94 21.31 -23.89 -4.78
C ASP A 94 20.82 -23.46 -3.38
N GLN A 95 21.03 -22.19 -3.01
CA GLN A 95 20.59 -21.61 -1.75
C GLN A 95 19.19 -20.97 -1.90
N PRO A 96 18.39 -20.91 -0.82
CA PRO A 96 17.14 -20.15 -0.83
C PRO A 96 17.39 -18.66 -1.07
N LEU A 97 17.02 -18.14 -2.24
CA LEU A 97 17.24 -16.74 -2.61
C LEU A 97 15.95 -15.93 -2.48
N PHE A 98 15.90 -15.04 -1.49
CA PHE A 98 14.78 -14.16 -1.20
C PHE A 98 15.02 -12.78 -1.79
N ILE A 99 14.20 -12.40 -2.76
CA ILE A 99 14.40 -11.19 -3.55
C ILE A 99 13.31 -10.19 -3.22
N TYR A 100 13.70 -8.94 -3.01
CA TYR A 100 12.77 -7.86 -2.74
C TYR A 100 13.17 -6.57 -3.45
N CYS A 101 12.17 -5.71 -3.61
CA CYS A 101 12.37 -4.30 -3.90
C CYS A 101 11.43 -3.48 -3.02
N SER A 102 11.12 -2.22 -3.36
CA SER A 102 10.20 -1.41 -2.56
C SER A 102 8.77 -2.00 -2.48
N HIS A 103 8.18 -2.37 -3.62
CA HIS A 103 6.75 -2.74 -3.75
C HIS A 103 6.52 -4.04 -4.56
N SER A 104 7.49 -4.95 -4.55
CA SER A 104 7.45 -6.24 -5.27
C SER A 104 7.37 -6.22 -6.81
N GLN A 105 7.33 -5.05 -7.46
CA GLN A 105 7.27 -4.96 -8.93
C GLN A 105 8.59 -5.36 -9.60
N ARG A 106 9.70 -4.74 -9.17
CA ARG A 106 11.05 -5.03 -9.70
C ARG A 106 11.54 -6.42 -9.29
N SER A 107 11.25 -6.85 -8.06
CA SER A 107 11.71 -8.15 -7.56
C SER A 107 11.06 -9.31 -8.29
N ARG A 108 9.80 -9.22 -8.72
CA ARG A 108 9.19 -10.26 -9.57
C ARG A 108 9.91 -10.44 -10.90
N ARG A 109 10.31 -9.33 -11.54
CA ARG A 109 11.12 -9.37 -12.77
C ARG A 109 12.49 -10.00 -12.51
N ALA A 110 13.13 -9.64 -11.40
CA ALA A 110 14.38 -10.26 -10.95
C ALA A 110 14.24 -11.76 -10.68
N SER A 111 13.20 -12.15 -9.94
CA SER A 111 12.90 -13.53 -9.58
C SER A 111 12.68 -14.39 -10.82
N ARG A 112 11.93 -13.88 -11.81
CA ARG A 112 11.78 -14.55 -13.10
C ARG A 112 13.12 -14.69 -13.82
N LEU A 113 13.89 -13.62 -13.96
CA LEU A 113 15.18 -13.63 -14.65
C LEU A 113 16.13 -14.66 -14.03
N LEU A 114 16.22 -14.70 -12.71
CA LEU A 114 17.09 -15.63 -11.99
C LEU A 114 16.58 -17.07 -12.08
N ALA A 115 15.26 -17.30 -11.97
CA ALA A 115 14.68 -18.62 -12.22
C ALA A 115 14.98 -19.13 -13.64
N ASP A 116 14.79 -18.27 -14.66
CA ASP A 116 15.09 -18.58 -16.07
C ASP A 116 16.61 -18.78 -16.29
N SER A 117 17.46 -18.24 -15.41
CA SER A 117 18.92 -18.44 -15.39
C SER A 117 19.37 -19.68 -14.58
N GLY A 118 18.41 -20.48 -14.10
CA GLY A 118 18.63 -21.78 -13.46
C GLY A 118 18.74 -21.75 -11.94
N PHE A 119 18.37 -20.66 -11.27
CA PHE A 119 18.21 -20.65 -9.82
C PHE A 119 16.95 -21.44 -9.45
N THR A 120 17.06 -22.45 -8.60
CA THR A 120 15.96 -23.40 -8.35
C THR A 120 15.12 -23.08 -7.12
N LYS A 121 15.66 -22.28 -6.20
CA LYS A 121 15.01 -21.91 -4.91
C LYS A 121 14.80 -20.40 -4.80
N VAL A 122 14.00 -19.85 -5.71
CA VAL A 122 13.73 -18.41 -5.79
C VAL A 122 12.46 -18.06 -5.04
N TYR A 123 12.55 -17.08 -4.14
CA TYR A 123 11.45 -16.55 -3.34
C TYR A 123 11.30 -15.05 -3.60
N ASN A 124 10.13 -14.59 -4.00
CA ASN A 124 9.83 -13.16 -4.10
C ASN A 124 9.13 -12.69 -2.81
N ILE A 125 9.72 -11.72 -2.12
CA ILE A 125 9.08 -11.07 -0.96
C ILE A 125 7.96 -10.16 -1.46
N ASN A 126 6.72 -10.61 -1.25
CA ASN A 126 5.53 -9.95 -1.78
C ASN A 126 5.26 -8.62 -1.08
N GLY A 127 4.75 -7.63 -1.80
CA GLY A 127 4.61 -6.25 -1.32
C GLY A 127 5.92 -5.51 -1.03
N GLY A 128 7.09 -6.19 -1.10
CA GLY A 128 8.40 -5.59 -0.94
C GLY A 128 8.71 -5.06 0.47
N LEU A 129 9.76 -4.24 0.56
CA LEU A 129 10.23 -3.67 1.82
C LEU A 129 9.19 -2.76 2.47
N THR A 130 8.40 -2.04 1.66
CA THR A 130 7.37 -1.13 2.16
C THR A 130 6.28 -1.88 2.92
N ASN A 131 5.77 -2.99 2.37
CA ASN A 131 4.76 -3.79 3.08
C ASN A 131 5.36 -4.55 4.26
N PHE A 132 6.62 -5.02 4.15
CA PHE A 132 7.32 -5.59 5.28
C PHE A 132 7.46 -4.59 6.44
N TYR A 133 7.81 -3.33 6.15
CA TYR A 133 7.90 -2.26 7.12
C TYR A 133 6.54 -1.94 7.76
N ALA A 134 5.48 -1.88 6.95
CA ALA A 134 4.13 -1.54 7.41
C ALA A 134 3.49 -2.64 8.28
N GLN A 135 3.67 -3.91 7.90
CA GLN A 135 2.90 -5.03 8.47
C GLN A 135 3.73 -6.02 9.27
N GLY A 136 4.93 -6.34 8.79
CA GLY A 136 5.67 -7.54 9.14
C GLY A 136 6.78 -7.32 10.17
N ILE A 137 7.53 -6.22 10.10
CA ILE A 137 8.79 -6.10 10.85
C ILE A 137 8.64 -6.23 12.37
N GLN A 138 7.48 -5.86 12.92
CA GLN A 138 7.21 -5.92 14.34
C GLN A 138 6.44 -7.14 14.82
N SER A 139 5.89 -7.96 13.92
CA SER A 139 5.22 -9.19 14.34
C SER A 139 6.26 -10.21 14.77
N LEU A 140 5.97 -11.05 15.76
CA LEU A 140 6.76 -12.28 15.93
C LEU A 140 6.45 -13.23 14.76
N PRO A 141 7.44 -13.94 14.18
CA PRO A 141 8.85 -14.03 14.58
C PRO A 141 9.79 -13.01 13.90
N CYS A 142 9.26 -11.95 13.30
CA CYS A 142 10.04 -10.94 12.58
C CYS A 142 10.90 -10.02 13.45
N SER A 143 10.70 -9.98 14.76
CA SER A 143 11.49 -9.16 15.69
C SER A 143 13.00 -9.39 15.64
N ASN A 144 13.44 -10.54 15.09
CA ASN A 144 14.85 -10.91 14.98
C ASN A 144 15.49 -10.45 13.66
N TYR A 145 14.73 -9.84 12.75
CA TYR A 145 15.25 -9.31 11.49
C TYR A 145 15.41 -7.80 11.61
N THR A 146 16.59 -7.31 11.29
CA THR A 146 16.95 -5.89 11.43
C THR A 146 16.86 -5.18 10.09
N ILE A 147 16.26 -3.99 10.10
CA ILE A 147 16.45 -3.01 9.03
C ILE A 147 17.65 -2.15 9.39
N VAL A 148 18.64 -2.15 8.51
CA VAL A 148 19.79 -1.25 8.59
C VAL A 148 19.43 0.02 7.83
N THR A 149 19.58 1.17 8.47
CA THR A 149 19.26 2.47 7.86
C THR A 149 20.27 3.52 8.27
N ASN A 150 20.56 4.45 7.37
CA ASN A 150 21.40 5.62 7.61
C ASN A 150 20.58 6.86 7.99
N VAL A 151 19.24 6.76 8.01
CA VAL A 151 18.41 7.91 8.37
C VAL A 151 18.54 8.22 9.88
N PRO A 152 18.75 9.49 10.27
CA PRO A 152 19.03 9.86 11.66
C PRO A 152 17.79 10.06 12.54
N TYR A 153 16.61 9.63 12.08
CA TYR A 153 15.33 9.76 12.77
C TYR A 153 14.59 8.43 12.83
N LYS A 154 13.63 8.29 13.76
CA LYS A 154 12.82 7.08 13.86
C LYS A 154 11.68 7.13 12.83
N ILE A 155 11.56 6.09 12.02
CA ILE A 155 10.39 5.92 11.14
C ILE A 155 9.31 5.16 11.93
N VAL A 156 8.08 5.67 11.93
CA VAL A 156 6.94 5.09 12.65
C VAL A 156 5.86 4.71 11.65
N SER A 157 5.50 3.43 11.53
CA SER A 157 4.40 2.99 10.69
C SER A 157 3.03 3.36 11.27
N ALA A 158 1.99 3.42 10.44
CA ALA A 158 0.62 3.66 10.91
C ALA A 158 0.16 2.60 11.92
N LYS A 159 0.52 1.33 11.71
CA LYS A 159 0.25 0.23 12.64
C LYS A 159 0.94 0.39 13.99
N GLN A 160 2.20 0.84 13.97
CA GLN A 160 2.93 1.21 15.19
C GLN A 160 2.18 2.33 15.89
N LEU A 161 1.94 3.46 15.22
CA LEU A 161 1.29 4.63 15.81
C LEU A 161 -0.10 4.29 16.40
N ALA A 162 -0.89 3.47 15.72
CA ALA A 162 -2.22 3.07 16.17
C ALA A 162 -2.21 2.22 17.44
N SER A 163 -1.20 1.37 17.62
CA SER A 163 -1.01 0.54 18.82
C SER A 163 -0.16 1.21 19.90
N ASN A 164 0.52 2.32 19.57
CA ASN A 164 1.48 2.95 20.45
C ASN A 164 0.80 3.70 21.60
N LYS A 165 1.30 3.48 22.82
CA LYS A 165 0.93 4.26 24.02
C LYS A 165 1.87 5.44 24.27
N GLU A 166 2.90 5.62 23.44
CA GLU A 166 3.82 6.75 23.51
C GLU A 166 3.08 8.07 23.23
N ASN A 167 3.37 9.07 24.06
CA ASN A 167 2.81 10.41 23.92
C ASN A 167 3.70 11.25 22.99
N TYR A 168 3.36 11.29 21.70
CA TYR A 168 4.04 12.14 20.72
C TYR A 168 3.51 13.58 20.77
N TYR A 169 4.43 14.53 20.63
CA TYR A 169 4.11 15.88 20.15
C TYR A 169 4.01 15.83 18.63
N ILE A 170 2.78 15.69 18.12
CA ILE A 170 2.53 15.54 16.68
C ILE A 170 2.55 16.92 16.02
N ILE A 171 3.44 17.09 15.04
CA ILE A 171 3.51 18.30 14.21
C ILE A 171 3.04 17.93 12.80
N ASP A 172 1.95 18.56 12.39
CA ASP A 172 1.38 18.42 11.06
C ASP A 172 1.95 19.48 10.13
N LEU A 173 2.72 19.03 9.14
CA LEU A 173 3.46 19.84 8.16
C LEU A 173 2.62 20.24 6.95
N ARG A 174 1.36 19.78 6.88
CA ARG A 174 0.45 20.12 5.78
C ARG A 174 0.00 21.57 5.92
N SER A 175 -0.51 22.15 4.84
CA SER A 175 -1.00 23.54 4.84
C SER A 175 -2.15 23.74 5.84
N ASP A 176 -2.35 24.98 6.30
CA ASP A 176 -3.49 25.37 7.15
C ASP A 176 -4.84 24.94 6.57
N SER A 177 -4.98 25.00 5.25
CA SER A 177 -6.20 24.61 4.56
C SER A 177 -6.47 23.11 4.69
N VAL A 178 -5.44 22.28 4.53
CA VAL A 178 -5.54 20.82 4.69
C VAL A 178 -5.81 20.47 6.15
N PHE A 179 -5.02 21.03 7.09
CA PHE A 179 -5.16 20.76 8.51
C PHE A 179 -6.53 21.15 9.09
N ASN A 180 -7.17 22.18 8.53
CA ASN A 180 -8.50 22.63 8.97
C ASN A 180 -9.65 22.10 8.10
N GLY A 181 -9.39 21.15 7.19
CA GLY A 181 -10.42 20.55 6.34
C GLY A 181 -11.04 21.48 5.30
N LYS A 182 -10.38 22.61 5.00
CA LYS A 182 -10.82 23.65 4.05
C LYS A 182 -10.29 23.45 2.63
N THR A 183 -9.44 22.45 2.41
CA THR A 183 -8.91 22.12 1.08
C THR A 183 -10.06 21.82 0.10
N ALA A 184 -9.86 22.10 -1.19
CA ALA A 184 -10.80 21.69 -2.24
C ALA A 184 -10.63 20.21 -2.63
N ASN A 185 -9.54 19.57 -2.19
CA ASN A 185 -9.24 18.17 -2.50
C ASN A 185 -10.02 17.25 -1.55
N GLU A 186 -11.04 16.59 -2.08
CA GLU A 186 -11.93 15.68 -1.35
C GLU A 186 -11.23 14.40 -0.88
N ARG A 187 -10.22 13.91 -1.63
CA ARG A 187 -9.38 12.79 -1.15
C ARG A 187 -8.63 13.18 0.12
N ILE A 188 -7.96 14.34 0.12
CA ILE A 188 -7.18 14.80 1.29
C ILE A 188 -8.09 15.06 2.50
N LYS A 189 -9.34 15.50 2.31
CA LYS A 189 -10.30 15.60 3.43
C LYS A 189 -10.53 14.28 4.16
N MET A 190 -10.43 13.14 3.44
CA MET A 190 -10.58 11.81 4.04
C MET A 190 -9.50 11.53 5.07
N GLU A 191 -8.26 11.98 4.81
CA GLU A 191 -7.12 11.80 5.70
C GLU A 191 -7.27 12.51 7.04
N GLY A 192 -8.08 13.57 7.12
CA GLY A 192 -8.39 14.19 8.41
C GLY A 192 -7.16 14.78 9.13
N ARG A 193 -7.19 14.78 10.47
CA ARG A 193 -6.04 15.14 11.33
C ARG A 193 -6.05 14.38 12.65
N PHE A 194 -4.88 14.30 13.28
CA PHE A 194 -4.78 13.89 14.68
C PHE A 194 -5.31 15.01 15.60
N VAL A 195 -6.11 14.64 16.61
CA VAL A 195 -6.86 15.61 17.45
C VAL A 195 -5.96 16.57 18.22
N ASN A 196 -4.80 16.09 18.67
CA ASN A 196 -3.84 16.88 19.48
C ASN A 196 -2.62 17.36 18.68
N ALA A 197 -2.67 17.28 17.34
CA ALA A 197 -1.57 17.77 16.51
C ALA A 197 -1.52 19.30 16.50
N VAL A 198 -0.30 19.84 16.41
CA VAL A 198 -0.05 21.26 16.14
C VAL A 198 0.29 21.39 14.66
N ASN A 199 -0.35 22.34 13.98
CA ASN A 199 -0.08 22.57 12.57
C ASN A 199 1.01 23.62 12.39
N ILE A 200 2.06 23.22 11.70
CA ILE A 200 3.14 24.10 11.29
C ILE A 200 3.45 23.75 9.83
N PRO A 201 2.84 24.46 8.87
CA PRO A 201 3.07 24.18 7.46
C PRO A 201 4.56 24.17 7.12
N PHE A 202 4.98 23.21 6.29
CA PHE A 202 6.39 22.97 5.99
C PHE A 202 7.15 24.22 5.52
N GLU A 203 6.51 25.07 4.71
CA GLU A 203 7.05 26.33 4.22
C GLU A 203 7.42 27.34 5.33
N ASN A 204 6.78 27.22 6.50
CA ASN A 204 7.03 28.05 7.67
C ASN A 204 7.84 27.31 8.75
N PHE A 205 8.07 26.00 8.59
CA PHE A 205 8.66 25.14 9.62
C PHE A 205 10.04 25.62 10.07
N GLY A 206 10.88 26.07 9.15
CA GLY A 206 12.23 26.58 9.45
C GLY A 206 12.24 27.84 10.31
N LYS A 207 11.17 28.65 10.29
CA LYS A 207 11.10 29.93 11.02
C LYS A 207 10.77 29.75 12.51
N ALA A 208 10.16 28.62 12.88
CA ALA A 208 9.68 28.35 14.23
C ALA A 208 10.54 27.33 15.00
N LEU A 209 11.73 26.97 14.49
CA LEU A 209 12.58 25.90 15.04
C LEU A 209 12.98 26.09 16.51
N SER A 210 13.20 27.33 16.97
CA SER A 210 13.59 27.63 18.35
C SER A 210 12.44 27.55 19.36
N LEU A 211 11.19 27.41 18.88
CA LEU A 211 9.98 27.42 19.71
C LEU A 211 9.48 26.00 20.03
N TYR A 212 10.10 24.97 19.46
CA TYR A 212 9.60 23.60 19.61
C TYR A 212 10.01 22.99 20.95
N PRO A 213 9.11 22.22 21.58
CA PRO A 213 9.40 21.64 22.89
C PRO A 213 10.41 20.49 22.76
N ASP A 214 11.25 20.30 23.78
CA ASP A 214 12.09 19.10 23.91
C ASP A 214 11.23 17.89 24.33
N LYS A 215 10.45 17.39 23.36
CA LYS A 215 9.54 16.24 23.49
C LYS A 215 9.85 15.22 22.40
N LYS A 216 9.24 14.04 22.49
CA LYS A 216 9.20 13.07 21.38
C LYS A 216 8.34 13.65 20.27
N ILE A 217 8.95 14.11 19.18
CA ILE A 217 8.26 14.73 18.06
C ILE A 217 7.87 13.65 17.05
N LEU A 218 6.65 13.71 16.53
CA LEU A 218 6.24 12.96 15.36
C LEU A 218 5.83 13.95 14.25
N LEU A 219 6.59 13.96 13.17
CA LEU A 219 6.30 14.75 11.98
C LEU A 219 5.36 13.98 11.06
N VAL A 220 4.31 14.66 10.60
CA VAL A 220 3.33 14.10 9.66
C VAL A 220 3.12 15.07 8.50
N ASP A 221 3.00 14.52 7.30
CA ASP A 221 2.65 15.21 6.05
C ASP A 221 1.74 14.30 5.22
N ASP A 222 1.44 14.66 3.97
CA ASP A 222 0.52 13.87 3.13
C ASP A 222 1.10 12.48 2.79
N TYR A 223 2.37 12.43 2.34
CA TYR A 223 2.96 11.24 1.69
C TYR A 223 4.33 10.80 2.24
N GLY A 224 4.90 11.49 3.24
CA GLY A 224 6.19 11.14 3.82
C GLY A 224 7.42 11.78 3.16
N ASP A 225 7.26 12.77 2.27
CA ASP A 225 8.38 13.42 1.57
C ASP A 225 8.90 14.70 2.28
N LYS A 226 8.02 15.46 2.93
CA LYS A 226 8.37 16.66 3.70
C LYS A 226 8.84 16.31 5.11
N SER A 227 8.27 15.26 5.71
CA SER A 227 8.60 14.82 7.07
C SER A 227 10.09 14.50 7.26
N PRO A 228 10.78 13.78 6.35
CA PRO A 228 12.25 13.60 6.38
C PRO A 228 13.05 14.90 6.38
N LEU A 229 12.65 15.87 5.56
CA LEU A 229 13.34 17.15 5.44
C LEU A 229 13.20 17.98 6.72
N ALA A 230 11.98 18.02 7.28
CA ALA A 230 11.71 18.66 8.56
C ALA A 230 12.46 17.96 9.70
N ALA A 231 12.56 16.62 9.66
CA ALA A 231 13.31 15.86 10.65
C ALA A 231 14.79 16.25 10.66
N LYS A 232 15.41 16.36 9.48
CA LYS A 232 16.78 16.85 9.35
C LYS A 232 16.93 18.26 9.93
N MET A 233 16.01 19.19 9.65
CA MET A 233 16.06 20.55 10.22
C MET A 233 16.04 20.56 11.75
N LEU A 234 15.24 19.69 12.38
CA LEU A 234 15.21 19.54 13.84
C LEU A 234 16.52 18.95 14.37
N LEU A 235 17.03 17.90 13.74
CA LEU A 235 18.28 17.25 14.15
C LEU A 235 19.48 18.21 14.04
N ASP A 236 19.56 18.99 12.96
CA ASP A 236 20.58 20.03 12.76
C ASP A 236 20.51 21.14 13.84
N LYS A 237 19.37 21.28 14.53
CA LYS A 237 19.17 22.19 15.67
C LYS A 237 19.35 21.51 17.03
N GLY A 238 19.72 20.24 17.07
CA GLY A 238 20.05 19.50 18.28
C GLY A 238 18.88 18.74 18.92
N PHE A 239 17.70 18.69 18.29
CA PHE A 239 16.61 17.84 18.76
C PHE A 239 16.99 16.37 18.58
N LYS A 240 16.82 15.54 19.61
CA LYS A 240 17.26 14.12 19.59
C LYS A 240 16.15 13.11 19.32
N ASN A 241 14.92 13.44 19.71
CA ASN A 241 13.79 12.51 19.69
C ASN A 241 12.82 12.82 18.55
N VAL A 242 13.30 12.70 17.32
CA VAL A 242 12.53 13.01 16.11
C VAL A 242 12.08 11.73 15.43
N SER A 243 10.77 11.62 15.23
CA SER A 243 10.13 10.56 14.46
C SER A 243 9.37 11.12 13.27
N ILE A 244 9.18 10.31 12.23
CA ILE A 244 8.28 10.60 11.11
C ILE A 244 7.21 9.52 11.00
N LEU A 245 6.02 9.87 10.52
CA LEU A 245 5.02 8.90 10.11
C LEU A 245 5.37 8.36 8.71
N PHE A 246 5.60 7.06 8.61
CA PHE A 246 5.94 6.39 7.37
C PHE A 246 4.81 6.55 6.35
N ASN A 247 5.13 7.06 5.15
CA ASN A 247 4.19 7.39 4.07
C ASN A 247 3.07 8.37 4.49
N GLY A 248 3.28 9.15 5.56
CA GLY A 248 2.39 10.24 5.96
C GLY A 248 0.95 9.82 6.26
N MET A 249 0.05 10.76 6.03
CA MET A 249 -1.38 10.61 6.27
C MET A 249 -2.09 9.70 5.26
N ASP A 250 -1.51 9.47 4.08
CA ASP A 250 -1.98 8.47 3.11
C ASP A 250 -1.94 7.06 3.71
N ALA A 251 -0.78 6.64 4.25
CA ALA A 251 -0.66 5.35 4.91
C ALA A 251 -1.47 5.25 6.20
N TRP A 252 -1.68 6.38 6.89
CA TRP A 252 -2.60 6.43 8.02
C TRP A 252 -4.04 6.12 7.61
N LEU A 253 -4.54 6.76 6.55
CA LEU A 253 -5.87 6.51 6.02
C LEU A 253 -6.04 5.06 5.59
N ASP A 254 -5.07 4.53 4.84
CA ASP A 254 -5.06 3.12 4.41
C ASP A 254 -5.10 2.17 5.60
N TYR A 255 -4.27 2.39 6.62
CA TYR A 255 -4.31 1.58 7.84
C TYR A 255 -5.66 1.72 8.56
N ALA A 256 -6.13 2.94 8.80
CA ALA A 256 -7.33 3.21 9.58
C ALA A 256 -8.60 2.65 8.93
N THR A 257 -8.67 2.63 7.60
CA THR A 257 -9.79 1.99 6.87
C THR A 257 -9.73 0.47 6.93
N ASN A 258 -8.54 -0.14 7.05
CA ASN A 258 -8.38 -1.60 7.07
C ASN A 258 -8.26 -2.20 8.48
N ALA A 259 -8.13 -1.37 9.52
CA ALA A 259 -7.90 -1.82 10.88
C ALA A 259 -9.14 -2.51 11.48
N THR A 260 -8.94 -3.69 12.07
CA THR A 260 -10.00 -4.41 12.80
C THR A 260 -10.23 -3.85 14.20
N GLU A 261 -9.25 -3.14 14.76
CA GLU A 261 -9.29 -2.52 16.07
C GLU A 261 -9.22 -1.00 15.95
N LYS A 262 -9.92 -0.31 16.86
CA LYS A 262 -9.91 1.16 16.87
C LYS A 262 -8.51 1.67 17.29
N PRO A 263 -7.89 2.57 16.52
CA PRO A 263 -6.60 3.14 16.89
C PRO A 263 -6.66 3.84 18.26
N SER A 264 -5.59 3.71 19.04
CA SER A 264 -5.46 4.37 20.35
C SER A 264 -5.25 5.89 20.22
N VAL A 265 -4.55 6.33 19.18
CA VAL A 265 -4.38 7.75 18.84
C VAL A 265 -5.71 8.33 18.34
N LYS A 266 -6.08 9.50 18.86
CA LYS A 266 -7.30 10.20 18.46
C LYS A 266 -7.12 10.90 17.12
N TRP A 267 -8.02 10.60 16.18
CA TRP A 267 -8.02 11.11 14.81
C TRP A 267 -9.44 11.43 14.36
N THR A 268 -9.59 12.39 13.45
CA THR A 268 -10.87 12.78 12.87
C THR A 268 -10.73 13.04 11.37
N SER A 269 -11.64 12.49 10.56
CA SER A 269 -11.77 12.79 9.14
C SER A 269 -12.64 14.03 8.91
N PHE A 270 -12.36 14.80 7.86
CA PHE A 270 -13.17 15.96 7.47
C PHE A 270 -14.26 15.61 6.46
N SER A 271 -14.29 14.37 5.96
CA SER A 271 -15.30 13.90 5.04
C SER A 271 -16.33 13.02 5.74
N LYS A 272 -17.56 13.04 5.22
CA LYS A 272 -18.64 12.14 5.61
C LYS A 272 -18.80 10.96 4.64
N VAL A 273 -18.00 10.89 3.58
CA VAL A 273 -18.02 9.76 2.64
C VAL A 273 -17.46 8.52 3.34
N THR A 274 -18.08 7.37 3.11
CA THR A 274 -17.62 6.10 3.69
C THR A 274 -16.67 5.43 2.71
N LEU A 275 -15.48 5.04 3.17
CA LEU A 275 -14.58 4.21 2.38
C LEU A 275 -14.91 2.74 2.59
N LEU A 276 -14.74 1.97 1.53
CA LEU A 276 -14.67 0.51 1.57
C LEU A 276 -13.28 0.12 1.10
N SER A 277 -12.49 -0.52 1.97
CA SER A 277 -11.31 -1.25 1.52
C SER A 277 -11.70 -2.36 0.53
N PRO A 278 -10.78 -2.90 -0.27
CA PRO A 278 -11.06 -4.03 -1.15
C PRO A 278 -11.75 -5.23 -0.46
N ASP A 279 -11.32 -5.59 0.76
CA ASP A 279 -11.90 -6.71 1.49
C ASP A 279 -13.28 -6.38 2.07
N GLU A 280 -13.47 -5.16 2.58
CA GLU A 280 -14.79 -4.70 3.03
C GLU A 280 -15.76 -4.61 1.87
N PHE A 281 -15.33 -4.09 0.71
CA PHE A 281 -16.14 -4.06 -0.50
C PHE A 281 -16.59 -5.47 -0.89
N SER A 282 -15.69 -6.44 -0.94
CA SER A 282 -16.05 -7.84 -1.23
C SER A 282 -17.09 -8.38 -0.24
N LYS A 283 -16.85 -8.24 1.08
CA LYS A 283 -17.82 -8.67 2.11
C LYS A 283 -19.15 -7.93 2.00
N TRP A 284 -19.10 -6.64 1.69
CA TRP A 284 -20.27 -5.78 1.54
C TRP A 284 -21.12 -6.22 0.34
N THR A 285 -20.51 -6.61 -0.78
CA THR A 285 -21.22 -7.15 -1.96
C THR A 285 -21.80 -8.56 -1.72
N ASP A 286 -21.24 -9.34 -0.81
CA ASP A 286 -21.82 -10.62 -0.41
C ASP A 286 -23.19 -10.40 0.27
N GLY A 287 -23.31 -9.36 1.11
CA GLY A 287 -24.54 -9.00 1.83
C GLY A 287 -25.50 -8.06 1.11
N ASN A 288 -25.04 -7.26 0.13
CA ASN A 288 -25.86 -6.27 -0.58
C ASN A 288 -26.07 -6.70 -2.04
N LYS A 289 -27.27 -7.17 -2.38
CA LYS A 289 -27.60 -7.65 -3.74
C LYS A 289 -28.12 -6.55 -4.67
N SER A 290 -28.55 -5.41 -4.13
CA SER A 290 -29.06 -4.27 -4.90
C SER A 290 -28.24 -3.02 -4.59
N PHE A 291 -27.33 -2.67 -5.50
CA PHE A 291 -26.52 -1.46 -5.47
C PHE A 291 -26.07 -1.09 -6.88
N THR A 292 -25.58 0.14 -7.05
CA THR A 292 -24.97 0.58 -8.30
C THR A 292 -23.49 0.83 -8.08
N LEU A 293 -22.67 0.24 -8.95
CA LEU A 293 -21.24 0.44 -8.98
C LEU A 293 -20.89 1.37 -10.14
N ILE A 294 -20.33 2.54 -9.83
CA ILE A 294 -20.02 3.58 -10.80
C ILE A 294 -18.50 3.60 -11.02
N ASP A 295 -18.07 3.24 -12.23
CA ASP A 295 -16.69 3.41 -12.69
C ASP A 295 -16.55 4.80 -13.33
N VAL A 296 -15.73 5.66 -12.73
CA VAL A 296 -15.52 7.03 -13.22
C VAL A 296 -14.32 7.19 -14.15
N ARG A 297 -13.65 6.09 -14.54
CA ARG A 297 -12.53 6.14 -15.48
C ARG A 297 -12.99 6.59 -16.87
N PRO A 298 -12.08 7.17 -17.67
CA PRO A 298 -12.26 7.32 -19.10
C PRO A 298 -12.70 6.03 -19.80
N LYS A 299 -13.54 6.14 -20.85
CA LYS A 299 -14.11 5.00 -21.59
C LYS A 299 -13.06 4.07 -22.18
N ASP A 300 -11.93 4.61 -22.62
CA ASP A 300 -10.82 3.81 -23.14
C ASP A 300 -10.20 2.94 -22.04
N GLN A 301 -9.99 3.45 -20.84
CA GLN A 301 -9.51 2.63 -19.71
C GLN A 301 -10.53 1.57 -19.29
N PHE A 302 -11.82 1.90 -19.24
CA PHE A 302 -12.88 0.94 -18.91
C PHE A 302 -12.93 -0.23 -19.90
N ASN A 303 -12.77 0.07 -21.19
CA ASN A 303 -12.83 -0.92 -22.28
C ASN A 303 -11.45 -1.51 -22.66
N ASN A 304 -10.40 -1.27 -21.87
CA ASN A 304 -9.02 -1.69 -22.16
C ASN A 304 -8.43 -1.17 -23.49
N GLY A 305 -8.91 -0.04 -23.98
CA GLY A 305 -8.43 0.65 -25.18
C GLY A 305 -7.41 1.77 -24.91
N SER A 306 -6.88 1.91 -23.69
CA SER A 306 -5.87 2.94 -23.41
C SER A 306 -4.56 2.65 -24.13
N LYS A 307 -3.89 3.70 -24.61
CA LYS A 307 -2.53 3.65 -25.14
C LYS A 307 -1.50 3.24 -24.08
N SER A 308 -1.78 3.56 -22.81
CA SER A 308 -0.96 3.15 -21.68
C SER A 308 -1.39 1.76 -21.24
N TYR A 309 -0.65 0.74 -21.65
CA TYR A 309 -1.03 -0.66 -21.42
C TYR A 309 -1.34 -0.98 -19.94
N TRP A 310 -0.67 -0.32 -19.00
CA TRP A 310 -0.86 -0.53 -17.55
C TRP A 310 -2.19 0.01 -17.03
N GLN A 311 -2.93 0.80 -17.82
CA GLN A 311 -4.29 1.26 -17.50
C GLN A 311 -5.36 0.25 -17.91
N ASN A 312 -5.02 -0.71 -18.79
CA ASN A 312 -5.92 -1.73 -19.31
C ASN A 312 -6.00 -2.91 -18.34
N ILE A 313 -6.68 -2.71 -17.21
CA ILE A 313 -6.70 -3.67 -16.08
C ILE A 313 -8.07 -4.32 -15.84
N GLY A 314 -8.94 -4.29 -16.86
CA GLY A 314 -10.31 -4.79 -16.78
C GLY A 314 -11.27 -3.83 -16.09
N GLN A 315 -12.39 -4.38 -15.62
CA GLN A 315 -13.48 -3.67 -14.96
C GLN A 315 -14.06 -4.50 -13.82
N ILE A 316 -14.63 -3.86 -12.81
CA ILE A 316 -15.36 -4.60 -11.76
C ILE A 316 -16.71 -5.07 -12.33
N LYS A 317 -17.07 -6.33 -12.06
CA LYS A 317 -18.29 -6.97 -12.56
C LYS A 317 -19.52 -6.12 -12.25
N ASN A 318 -20.37 -5.93 -13.27
CA ASN A 318 -21.60 -5.13 -13.22
C ASN A 318 -21.41 -3.61 -12.98
N ALA A 319 -20.20 -3.08 -13.12
CA ALA A 319 -19.98 -1.63 -13.08
C ALA A 319 -20.65 -0.92 -14.28
N VAL A 320 -21.22 0.24 -14.00
CA VAL A 320 -21.67 1.21 -15.01
C VAL A 320 -20.56 2.26 -15.17
N ASN A 321 -20.05 2.43 -16.39
CA ASN A 321 -19.05 3.46 -16.65
C ASN A 321 -19.72 4.81 -16.86
N VAL A 322 -19.40 5.77 -16.00
CA VAL A 322 -19.79 7.18 -16.10
C VAL A 322 -18.51 7.98 -15.88
N PRO A 323 -17.73 8.29 -16.93
CA PRO A 323 -16.48 9.03 -16.80
C PRO A 323 -16.66 10.35 -16.03
N VAL A 324 -15.64 10.77 -15.27
CA VAL A 324 -15.67 12.07 -14.54
C VAL A 324 -16.06 13.23 -15.47
N SER A 325 -15.59 13.22 -16.72
CA SER A 325 -15.89 14.26 -17.73
C SER A 325 -17.37 14.37 -18.10
N GLU A 326 -18.19 13.38 -17.75
CA GLU A 326 -19.64 13.37 -17.98
C GLU A 326 -20.42 13.87 -16.76
N PHE A 327 -19.77 14.37 -15.70
CA PHE A 327 -20.43 14.96 -14.54
C PHE A 327 -20.68 16.48 -14.71
N PRO A 328 -21.85 17.02 -14.29
CA PRO A 328 -22.97 16.32 -13.63
C PRO A 328 -23.61 15.26 -14.54
N ALA A 329 -23.83 14.07 -13.97
CA ALA A 329 -24.12 12.86 -14.72
C ALA A 329 -25.40 12.94 -15.57
N PRO A 330 -25.51 12.13 -16.64
CA PRO A 330 -26.73 12.04 -17.44
C PRO A 330 -27.95 11.60 -16.61
N ALA A 331 -29.16 11.91 -17.11
CA ALA A 331 -30.42 11.76 -16.36
C ALA A 331 -30.73 10.34 -15.82
N SER A 332 -30.11 9.29 -16.36
CA SER A 332 -30.36 7.89 -15.97
C SER A 332 -29.44 7.44 -14.82
N LEU A 333 -29.62 8.02 -13.63
CA LEU A 333 -28.98 7.56 -12.40
C LEU A 333 -29.93 6.69 -11.55
N PRO A 334 -29.39 5.82 -10.66
CA PRO A 334 -30.21 5.02 -9.76
C PRO A 334 -31.01 5.89 -8.79
N ASP A 335 -32.07 5.34 -8.19
CA ASP A 335 -32.82 6.01 -7.13
C ASP A 335 -31.93 6.43 -5.95
N LYS A 336 -32.27 7.54 -5.27
CA LYS A 336 -31.45 8.13 -4.19
C LYS A 336 -31.32 7.23 -2.95
N SER A 337 -32.18 6.24 -2.79
CA SER A 337 -32.10 5.23 -1.74
C SER A 337 -31.14 4.09 -2.07
N THR A 338 -30.91 3.82 -3.36
CA THR A 338 -30.00 2.78 -3.85
C THR A 338 -28.57 3.09 -3.40
N PRO A 339 -27.87 2.15 -2.76
CA PRO A 339 -26.45 2.31 -2.46
C PRO A 339 -25.62 2.53 -3.72
N VAL A 340 -24.77 3.56 -3.70
CA VAL A 340 -23.83 3.87 -4.79
C VAL A 340 -22.41 3.67 -4.29
N VAL A 341 -21.64 2.85 -5.00
CA VAL A 341 -20.19 2.71 -4.78
C VAL A 341 -19.48 3.34 -5.96
N VAL A 342 -18.66 4.35 -5.72
CA VAL A 342 -17.86 5.03 -6.75
C VAL A 342 -16.44 4.48 -6.72
N TYR A 343 -15.88 4.17 -7.89
CA TYR A 343 -14.47 3.80 -8.03
C TYR A 343 -13.89 4.35 -9.32
N GLY A 344 -12.57 4.49 -9.35
CA GLY A 344 -11.81 4.81 -10.56
C GLY A 344 -10.57 3.91 -10.65
N PHE A 345 -9.51 4.40 -11.30
CA PHE A 345 -8.28 3.63 -11.45
C PHE A 345 -7.59 3.41 -10.10
N ASN A 346 -7.33 4.49 -9.35
CA ASN A 346 -6.72 4.47 -8.01
C ASN A 346 -7.54 5.31 -6.99
N SER A 347 -6.90 6.01 -6.03
CA SER A 347 -7.53 6.97 -5.11
C SER A 347 -7.47 8.43 -5.62
N GLU A 348 -7.76 8.67 -6.89
CA GLU A 348 -7.75 10.01 -7.50
C GLU A 348 -8.84 10.90 -6.88
N ASN A 349 -8.56 12.21 -6.77
CA ASN A 349 -9.43 13.18 -6.10
C ASN A 349 -10.86 13.21 -6.69
N GLU A 350 -10.96 13.05 -8.00
CA GLU A 350 -12.19 13.09 -8.78
C GLU A 350 -13.19 12.01 -8.35
N ILE A 351 -12.71 10.86 -7.88
CA ILE A 351 -13.56 9.77 -7.35
C ILE A 351 -14.30 10.26 -6.10
N PHE A 352 -13.58 10.94 -5.21
CA PHE A 352 -14.13 11.50 -3.99
C PHE A 352 -15.03 12.70 -4.29
N GLY A 353 -14.64 13.54 -5.26
CA GLY A 353 -15.49 14.61 -5.78
C GLY A 353 -16.84 14.09 -6.29
N THR A 354 -16.83 13.01 -7.07
CA THR A 354 -18.04 12.35 -7.57
C THR A 354 -18.89 11.77 -6.42
N ALA A 355 -18.27 11.13 -5.43
CA ALA A 355 -19.01 10.64 -4.25
C ALA A 355 -19.68 11.80 -3.47
N GLN A 356 -18.99 12.93 -3.32
CA GLN A 356 -19.58 14.12 -2.69
C GLN A 356 -20.69 14.72 -3.54
N TRP A 357 -20.55 14.72 -4.87
CA TRP A 357 -21.60 15.13 -5.77
C TRP A 357 -22.86 14.29 -5.55
N PHE A 358 -22.76 12.95 -5.50
CA PHE A 358 -23.91 12.09 -5.17
C PHE A 358 -24.54 12.47 -3.82
N LYS A 359 -23.74 12.71 -2.78
CA LYS A 359 -24.28 13.18 -1.50
C LYS A 359 -25.01 14.52 -1.61
N SER A 360 -24.46 15.48 -2.38
CA SER A 360 -25.08 16.79 -2.62
C SER A 360 -26.43 16.68 -3.36
N GLN A 361 -26.59 15.65 -4.20
CA GLN A 361 -27.85 15.35 -4.88
C GLN A 361 -28.89 14.64 -3.98
N GLY A 362 -28.53 14.31 -2.74
CA GLY A 362 -29.40 13.68 -1.75
C GLY A 362 -29.34 12.15 -1.70
N TYR A 363 -28.32 11.53 -2.31
CA TYR A 363 -28.08 10.09 -2.12
C TYR A 363 -27.65 9.82 -0.69
N ARG A 364 -28.32 8.86 -0.03
CA ARG A 364 -28.11 8.58 1.39
C ARG A 364 -26.91 7.67 1.64
N ASN A 365 -26.71 6.70 0.74
CA ASN A 365 -25.76 5.59 0.88
C ASN A 365 -24.69 5.70 -0.21
N VAL A 366 -23.67 6.52 0.01
CA VAL A 366 -22.58 6.73 -0.95
C VAL A 366 -21.26 6.29 -0.36
N TYR A 367 -20.58 5.40 -1.09
CA TYR A 367 -19.32 4.78 -0.72
C TYR A 367 -18.26 5.02 -1.79
N VAL A 368 -17.00 4.97 -1.40
CA VAL A 368 -15.86 4.95 -2.33
C VAL A 368 -15.08 3.67 -2.13
N LEU A 369 -14.77 2.94 -3.21
CA LEU A 369 -13.82 1.84 -3.18
C LEU A 369 -12.40 2.41 -3.07
N GLN A 370 -11.78 2.25 -1.91
CA GLN A 370 -10.46 2.82 -1.60
C GLN A 370 -9.39 2.21 -2.52
N GLY A 371 -8.65 3.09 -3.21
CA GLY A 371 -7.62 2.71 -4.16
C GLY A 371 -8.14 2.14 -5.47
N GLY A 372 -9.46 2.19 -5.72
CA GLY A 372 -10.07 1.83 -6.98
C GLY A 372 -9.83 0.38 -7.43
N ILE A 373 -9.93 0.15 -8.73
CA ILE A 373 -9.67 -1.18 -9.32
C ILE A 373 -8.20 -1.58 -9.19
N TRP A 374 -7.27 -0.63 -9.20
CA TRP A 374 -5.85 -0.90 -9.00
C TRP A 374 -5.61 -1.57 -7.65
N ASN A 375 -6.12 -1.00 -6.56
CA ASN A 375 -5.93 -1.57 -5.23
C ASN A 375 -6.74 -2.85 -5.03
N LEU A 376 -7.92 -3.00 -5.65
CA LEU A 376 -8.67 -4.26 -5.64
C LEU A 376 -7.83 -5.41 -6.21
N ARG A 377 -7.21 -5.20 -7.38
CA ARG A 377 -6.29 -6.17 -8.00
C ARG A 377 -5.00 -6.31 -7.21
N TRP A 378 -4.44 -5.21 -6.72
CA TRP A 378 -3.23 -5.27 -5.90
C TRP A 378 -3.47 -6.12 -4.65
N ALA A 379 -4.56 -5.88 -3.91
CA ALA A 379 -4.91 -6.64 -2.72
C ALA A 379 -5.12 -8.12 -3.02
N SER A 380 -5.78 -8.47 -4.13
CA SER A 380 -6.06 -9.86 -4.50
C SER A 380 -4.80 -10.72 -4.60
N HIS A 381 -3.69 -10.14 -5.05
CA HIS A 381 -2.45 -10.86 -5.29
C HIS A 381 -1.32 -10.54 -4.30
N ASN A 382 -1.39 -9.43 -3.57
CA ASN A 382 -0.35 -9.01 -2.63
C ASN A 382 -0.68 -9.29 -1.17
N LEU A 383 -1.94 -9.57 -0.83
CA LEU A 383 -2.37 -9.86 0.52
C LEU A 383 -2.81 -11.32 0.68
N LYS A 384 -2.42 -11.91 1.81
CA LYS A 384 -2.74 -13.30 2.12
C LYS A 384 -4.25 -13.50 2.22
N ASN A 385 -4.76 -14.62 1.69
CA ASN A 385 -6.18 -14.99 1.69
C ASN A 385 -7.13 -13.99 1.01
N LYS A 386 -6.62 -13.14 0.09
CA LYS A 386 -7.43 -12.15 -0.63
C LYS A 386 -7.66 -12.49 -2.11
N SER A 387 -7.22 -13.65 -2.60
CA SER A 387 -7.34 -14.06 -4.02
C SER A 387 -8.77 -14.00 -4.57
N ARG A 388 -9.79 -14.22 -3.71
CA ARG A 388 -11.21 -14.10 -4.10
C ARG A 388 -11.59 -12.75 -4.69
N LEU A 389 -10.86 -11.68 -4.34
CA LEU A 389 -11.09 -10.33 -4.88
C LEU A 389 -10.92 -10.31 -6.41
N ASN A 390 -10.08 -11.20 -6.96
CA ASN A 390 -9.88 -11.30 -8.41
C ASN A 390 -11.16 -11.71 -9.15
N ASN A 391 -12.06 -12.46 -8.50
CA ASN A 391 -13.33 -12.89 -9.09
C ASN A 391 -14.31 -11.73 -9.31
N LEU A 392 -14.04 -10.56 -8.72
CA LEU A 392 -14.82 -9.35 -8.91
C LEU A 392 -14.41 -8.60 -10.19
N VAL A 393 -13.27 -8.93 -10.80
CA VAL A 393 -12.75 -8.24 -12.00
C VAL A 393 -12.99 -9.10 -13.24
N VAL A 394 -13.42 -8.46 -14.32
CA VAL A 394 -13.68 -9.09 -15.61
C VAL A 394 -12.96 -8.34 -16.74
N ASN A 395 -12.84 -8.98 -17.91
CA ASN A 395 -12.22 -8.41 -19.11
C ASN A 395 -10.77 -7.96 -18.87
N VAL A 396 -9.96 -8.71 -18.13
CA VAL A 396 -8.53 -8.37 -17.99
C VAL A 396 -7.78 -8.79 -19.25
N PRO A 397 -6.99 -7.93 -19.91
CA PRO A 397 -6.15 -8.33 -21.03
C PRO A 397 -5.10 -9.36 -20.62
N ALA A 398 -4.81 -10.34 -21.47
CA ALA A 398 -3.91 -11.46 -21.16
C ALA A 398 -2.48 -11.03 -20.79
N GLU A 399 -2.01 -9.91 -21.34
CA GLU A 399 -0.71 -9.31 -21.00
C GLU A 399 -0.67 -8.68 -19.60
N ASN A 400 -1.85 -8.41 -19.03
CA ASN A 400 -2.07 -7.79 -17.73
C ASN A 400 -2.79 -8.73 -16.75
N GLU A 401 -2.92 -10.02 -17.08
CA GLU A 401 -3.43 -11.09 -16.21
C GLU A 401 -2.44 -11.50 -15.11
#